data_AF-A0A2N6FIG7-F1
#
_entry.id   AF-A0A2N6FIG7-F1
#
_cell.length_a   1.000
_cell.length_b   1.000
_cell.length_c   1.000
_cell.angle_alpha   90.00
_cell.angle_beta   90.00
_cell.angle_gamma   90.00
#
_symmetry.space_group_name_H-M   'P 1'
#
loop_
_entity.id
_entity.type
_entity.pdbx_description
1 polymer ?
#
loop_
_entity_poly.entity_id
_entity_poly.type
_entity_poly.pdbx_seq_one_letter_code
_entity_poly.pdbx_strand_id
1 'polypeptide(L)'
;MKRIGLLVILLMIAGTALAATGVRGRIAWRGELVPGLTVRAYKSISDIAEERVVAASGPSQVDGTYSLALEPGSYYLTARDYEGEPKPGNYFCYYSGSPVRVVAGHETTVGFNLIRVPEETAPVDSGYSGIKGRLSFQGEPLERAYLYVYKDASRGFKGPGYFVQPVARGDFRLRLPPGEYYLLARKRAKGGQFGPIEIGDYFNYYYGNPVRVEPNRIVDVELETITRMPMLEEGEGVPFSGVRGVVRDRSGRPVAGLHVFAYRQPGMTGNPDFFSPKTGSDGTFELALPAAGSYYLLARKNFGGPAVEGELYGKFSGSEDHAIKLKNGAVVQEVVIDVEPADAQ
;
A
#
# COMPACT_ATOMS: atom_id res chain seq x y z
N MET A 1 -9.39 74.65 20.59
CA MET A 1 -8.59 73.41 20.62
C MET A 1 -9.23 72.41 19.64
N LYS A 2 -8.66 72.24 18.44
CA LYS A 2 -9.15 71.31 17.41
C LYS A 2 -8.47 69.95 17.65
N ARG A 3 -9.25 68.91 17.97
CA ARG A 3 -8.75 67.54 18.12
C ARG A 3 -8.61 66.92 16.73
N ILE A 4 -7.38 66.68 16.31
CA ILE A 4 -7.00 65.92 15.12
C ILE A 4 -7.20 64.44 15.45
N GLY A 5 -8.14 63.78 14.78
CA GLY A 5 -8.30 62.33 14.85
C GLY A 5 -7.25 61.65 13.98
N LEU A 6 -6.36 60.90 14.60
CA LEU A 6 -5.36 60.06 13.93
C LEU A 6 -6.03 58.73 13.55
N LEU A 7 -6.30 58.53 12.26
CA LEU A 7 -6.78 57.26 11.73
C LEU A 7 -5.58 56.33 11.49
N VAL A 8 -5.40 55.31 12.34
CA VAL A 8 -4.40 54.26 12.13
C VAL A 8 -5.03 53.19 11.23
N ILE A 9 -4.56 53.11 9.99
CA ILE A 9 -4.91 52.03 9.05
C ILE A 9 -4.02 50.83 9.38
N LEU A 10 -4.60 49.80 9.99
CA LEU A 10 -3.94 48.52 10.24
C LEU A 10 -3.91 47.72 8.93
N LEU A 11 -2.76 47.65 8.27
CA LEU A 11 -2.55 46.77 7.12
C LEU A 11 -2.56 45.31 7.62
N MET A 12 -3.65 44.59 7.40
CA MET A 12 -3.65 43.13 7.53
C MET A 12 -2.86 42.53 6.37
N ILE A 13 -1.60 42.17 6.62
CA ILE A 13 -0.84 41.28 5.75
C ILE A 13 -1.46 39.89 5.92
N ALA A 14 -2.40 39.54 5.05
CA ALA A 14 -2.84 38.16 4.88
C ALA A 14 -1.65 37.38 4.30
N GLY A 15 -0.80 36.85 5.17
CA GLY A 15 0.20 35.86 4.77
C GLY A 15 -0.55 34.70 4.15
N THR A 16 -0.27 34.39 2.88
CA THR A 16 -0.72 33.14 2.27
C THR A 16 -0.11 32.02 3.08
N ALA A 17 -0.90 31.40 3.95
CA ALA A 17 -0.52 30.17 4.62
C ALA A 17 -0.26 29.15 3.51
N LEU A 18 1.02 28.86 3.26
CA LEU A 18 1.40 27.75 2.38
C LEU A 18 0.69 26.51 2.93
N ALA A 19 -0.15 25.89 2.11
CA ALA A 19 -0.87 24.69 2.51
C ALA A 19 0.15 23.64 2.95
N ALA A 20 -0.08 23.03 4.12
CA ALA A 20 0.83 22.04 4.69
C ALA A 20 0.98 20.84 3.72
N THR A 21 2.20 20.32 3.62
CA THR A 21 2.52 19.16 2.77
C THR A 21 2.96 18.01 3.66
N GLY A 22 2.29 16.87 3.56
CA GLY A 22 2.67 15.71 4.37
C GLY A 22 1.55 14.71 4.55
N VAL A 23 1.58 14.05 5.71
CA VAL A 23 0.54 13.12 6.15
C VAL A 23 0.06 13.49 7.54
N ARG A 24 -1.22 13.24 7.81
CA ARG A 24 -1.81 13.39 9.14
C ARG A 24 -2.86 12.32 9.36
N GLY A 25 -3.27 12.11 10.60
CA GLY A 25 -4.39 11.23 10.87
C GLY A 25 -4.48 10.84 12.32
N ARG A 26 -5.13 9.70 12.57
CA ARG A 26 -5.33 9.15 13.90
C ARG A 26 -4.79 7.74 14.02
N ILE A 27 -4.30 7.43 15.21
CA ILE A 27 -3.76 6.13 15.57
C ILE A 27 -4.67 5.52 16.63
N ALA A 28 -5.11 4.30 16.40
CA ALA A 28 -5.97 3.57 17.32
C ALA A 28 -5.58 2.09 17.40
N TRP A 29 -5.84 1.46 18.54
CA TRP A 29 -5.79 0.02 18.74
C TRP A 29 -7.17 -0.45 19.17
N ARG A 30 -7.83 -1.28 18.36
CA ARG A 30 -9.19 -1.79 18.66
C ARG A 30 -10.23 -0.70 18.97
N GLY A 31 -10.08 0.46 18.34
CA GLY A 31 -10.93 1.63 18.56
C GLY A 31 -10.49 2.54 19.72
N GLU A 32 -9.52 2.12 20.53
CA GLU A 32 -8.95 2.93 21.59
C GLU A 32 -7.83 3.82 21.05
N LEU A 33 -7.86 5.11 21.37
CA LEU A 33 -6.85 6.09 20.95
C LEU A 33 -5.59 5.90 21.79
N VAL A 34 -4.43 5.78 21.13
CA VAL A 34 -3.16 5.52 21.82
C VAL A 34 -2.21 6.71 21.61
N PRO A 35 -1.85 7.46 22.68
CA PRO A 35 -0.85 8.51 22.62
C PRO A 35 0.57 7.95 22.60
N GLY A 36 1.53 8.80 22.25
CA GLY A 36 2.96 8.49 22.39
C GLY A 36 3.56 7.68 21.25
N LEU A 37 2.80 7.39 20.17
CA LEU A 37 3.33 6.68 19.01
C LEU A 37 3.98 7.63 18.02
N THR A 38 5.03 7.14 17.37
CA THR A 38 5.72 7.84 16.29
C THR A 38 5.38 7.20 14.96
N VAL A 39 4.98 8.02 13.99
CA VAL A 39 4.83 7.62 12.60
C VAL A 39 6.14 7.84 11.86
N ARG A 40 6.66 6.81 11.20
CA ARG A 40 7.90 6.85 10.42
C ARG A 40 7.62 6.64 8.94
N ALA A 41 8.30 7.42 8.12
CA ALA A 41 8.24 7.31 6.68
C ALA A 41 9.52 6.70 6.10
N TYR A 42 9.35 5.90 5.05
CA TYR A 42 10.40 5.18 4.33
C TYR A 42 10.19 5.32 2.81
N LYS A 43 11.26 5.27 2.02
CA LYS A 43 11.18 5.34 0.54
C LYS A 43 10.87 3.98 -0.09
N SER A 44 11.28 2.90 0.56
CA SER A 44 11.01 1.52 0.15
C SER A 44 10.62 0.68 1.35
N ILE A 45 10.06 -0.51 1.09
CA ILE A 45 9.76 -1.47 2.16
C ILE A 45 11.06 -2.03 2.77
N SER A 46 12.11 -2.24 1.97
CA SER A 46 13.42 -2.72 2.46
C SER A 46 14.02 -1.77 3.51
N ASP A 47 13.77 -0.46 3.37
CA ASP A 47 14.25 0.54 4.33
C ASP A 47 13.66 0.38 5.73
N ILE A 48 12.53 -0.31 5.88
CA ILE A 48 11.89 -0.54 7.19
C ILE A 48 12.78 -1.44 8.05
N ALA A 49 13.23 -2.57 7.50
CA ALA A 49 14.10 -3.51 8.20
C ALA A 49 15.49 -2.95 8.49
N GLU A 50 15.98 -2.07 7.61
CA GLU A 50 17.28 -1.41 7.75
C GLU A 50 17.22 -0.11 8.56
N GLU A 51 16.04 0.25 9.06
CA GLU A 51 15.79 1.50 9.82
C GLU A 51 16.26 2.78 9.09
N ARG A 52 16.18 2.78 7.74
CA ARG A 52 16.47 3.96 6.91
C ARG A 52 15.26 4.90 6.86
N VAL A 53 14.97 5.50 8.01
CA VAL A 53 13.88 6.47 8.20
C VAL A 53 14.20 7.76 7.44
N VAL A 54 13.26 8.24 6.61
CA VAL A 54 13.41 9.55 5.94
C VAL A 54 12.78 10.70 6.70
N ALA A 55 11.75 10.43 7.49
CA ALA A 55 11.16 11.38 8.42
C ALA A 55 10.36 10.63 9.49
N ALA A 56 10.20 11.26 10.65
CA ALA A 56 9.38 10.75 11.74
C ALA A 56 8.52 11.88 12.32
N SER A 57 7.30 11.56 12.75
CA SER A 57 6.43 12.51 13.44
C SER A 57 6.93 12.78 14.86
N GLY A 58 6.38 13.83 15.50
CA GLY A 58 6.32 13.84 16.96
C GLY A 58 5.42 12.72 17.50
N PRO A 59 5.44 12.45 18.81
CA PRO A 59 4.54 11.48 19.42
C PRO A 59 3.07 11.86 19.19
N SER A 60 2.21 10.88 18.97
CA SER A 60 0.77 11.08 18.84
C SER A 60 0.18 11.68 20.12
N GLN A 61 -0.84 12.52 19.95
CA GLN A 61 -1.53 13.18 21.05
C GLN A 61 -2.48 12.22 21.78
N VAL A 62 -3.05 12.69 22.90
CA VAL A 62 -4.02 11.95 23.72
C VAL A 62 -5.27 11.51 22.95
N ASP A 63 -5.63 12.23 21.89
CA ASP A 63 -6.73 11.88 21.00
C ASP A 63 -6.26 11.04 19.78
N GLY A 64 -5.06 10.47 19.85
CA GLY A 64 -4.44 9.66 18.82
C GLY A 64 -4.00 10.43 17.58
N THR A 65 -4.17 11.76 17.54
CA THR A 65 -3.80 12.55 16.36
C THR A 65 -2.29 12.67 16.19
N TYR A 66 -1.84 12.70 14.94
CA TYR A 66 -0.47 12.97 14.57
C TYR A 66 -0.42 13.77 13.25
N SER A 67 0.70 14.44 13.02
CA SER A 67 1.06 15.02 11.72
C SER A 67 2.54 14.80 11.46
N LEU A 68 2.88 14.63 10.18
CA LEU A 68 4.23 14.41 9.69
C LEU A 68 4.40 15.19 8.37
N ALA A 69 5.21 16.24 8.41
CA ALA A 69 5.62 16.95 7.21
C ALA A 69 6.48 16.04 6.34
N LEU A 70 6.17 15.97 5.04
CA LEU A 70 6.91 15.20 4.06
C LEU A 70 7.00 15.97 2.77
N GLU A 71 8.13 15.88 2.09
CA GLU A 71 8.25 16.36 0.72
C GLU A 71 7.34 15.54 -0.22
N PRO A 72 6.85 16.12 -1.33
CA PRO A 72 6.06 15.39 -2.32
C PRO A 72 6.75 14.10 -2.77
N GLY A 73 6.00 13.01 -2.83
CA GLY A 73 6.59 11.70 -3.13
C GLY A 73 5.68 10.52 -2.79
N SER A 74 6.29 9.34 -2.75
CA SER A 74 5.63 8.08 -2.40
C SER A 74 6.38 7.46 -1.22
N TYR A 75 5.64 7.09 -0.17
CA TYR A 75 6.22 6.66 1.10
C TYR A 75 5.53 5.41 1.64
N TYR A 76 6.30 4.58 2.33
CA TYR A 76 5.80 3.50 3.16
C TYR A 76 5.82 3.97 4.61
N LEU A 77 4.75 3.71 5.36
CA LEU A 77 4.59 4.26 6.71
C LEU A 77 4.40 3.16 7.75
N THR A 78 5.02 3.36 8.91
CA THR A 78 4.77 2.55 10.12
C THR A 78 4.40 3.46 11.29
N ALA A 79 3.57 2.97 12.22
CA ALA A 79 3.34 3.59 13.52
C ALA A 79 3.78 2.64 14.64
N ARG A 80 4.58 3.14 15.60
CA ARG A 80 5.08 2.35 16.73
C ARG A 80 5.52 3.21 17.92
N ASP A 81 5.67 2.58 19.08
CA ASP A 81 6.08 3.19 20.35
C ASP A 81 7.49 2.79 20.81
N TYR A 82 8.32 2.23 19.92
CA TYR A 82 9.65 1.72 20.24
C TYR A 82 10.72 2.10 19.20
N GLU A 83 11.98 2.01 19.63
CA GLU A 83 13.18 2.07 18.78
C GLU A 83 13.86 0.70 18.75
N GLY A 84 14.43 0.33 17.61
CA GLY A 84 15.09 -0.97 17.45
C GLY A 84 14.11 -2.15 17.46
N GLU A 85 14.50 -3.23 18.14
CA GLU A 85 13.72 -4.47 18.17
C GLU A 85 12.42 -4.33 18.99
N PRO A 86 11.28 -4.82 18.46
CA PRO A 86 10.01 -4.82 19.17
C PRO A 86 10.07 -5.72 20.41
N LYS A 87 9.40 -5.31 21.49
CA LYS A 87 9.21 -6.11 22.70
C LYS A 87 7.73 -6.46 22.90
N PRO A 88 7.43 -7.57 23.60
CA PRO A 88 6.06 -7.88 24.00
C PRO A 88 5.38 -6.69 24.65
N GLY A 89 4.17 -6.41 24.17
CA GLY A 89 3.34 -5.31 24.65
C GLY A 89 3.53 -3.97 23.93
N ASN A 90 4.56 -3.81 23.10
CA ASN A 90 4.70 -2.66 22.21
C ASN A 90 3.57 -2.60 21.18
N TYR A 91 3.37 -1.43 20.57
CA TYR A 91 2.45 -1.23 19.47
C TYR A 91 3.17 -1.16 18.13
N PHE A 92 2.57 -1.80 17.12
CA PHE A 92 3.08 -1.74 15.76
C PHE A 92 1.94 -1.69 14.74
N CYS A 93 2.15 -0.94 13.66
CA CYS A 93 1.35 -1.04 12.45
C CYS A 93 2.22 -0.67 11.26
N TYR A 94 2.15 -1.49 10.20
CA TYR A 94 2.47 -1.07 8.85
C TYR A 94 1.18 -0.59 8.17
N TYR A 95 1.22 0.54 7.47
CA TYR A 95 0.01 1.08 6.84
C TYR A 95 -0.43 0.23 5.62
N SER A 96 -1.62 -0.37 5.70
CA SER A 96 -2.14 -1.31 4.69
C SER A 96 -2.46 -0.67 3.32
N GLY A 97 -2.68 0.65 3.28
CA GLY A 97 -2.87 1.42 2.04
C GLY A 97 -1.56 1.86 1.39
N SER A 98 -0.43 1.26 1.75
CA SER A 98 0.89 1.64 1.21
C SER A 98 1.04 1.30 -0.29
N PRO A 99 1.83 2.10 -1.03
CA PRO A 99 2.50 3.31 -0.58
C PRO A 99 1.55 4.51 -0.54
N VAL A 100 1.81 5.44 0.39
CA VAL A 100 1.09 6.71 0.52
C VAL A 100 1.68 7.73 -0.45
N ARG A 101 0.81 8.42 -1.20
CA ARG A 101 1.19 9.53 -2.08
C ARG A 101 1.09 10.85 -1.32
N VAL A 102 2.16 11.62 -1.29
CA VAL A 102 2.21 13.00 -0.77
C VAL A 102 2.34 13.96 -1.95
N VAL A 103 1.50 14.99 -1.99
CA VAL A 103 1.47 16.01 -3.05
C VAL A 103 1.69 17.39 -2.44
N ALA A 104 2.43 18.25 -3.14
CA ALA A 104 2.72 19.62 -2.69
C ALA A 104 1.44 20.37 -2.36
N GLY A 105 1.42 21.02 -1.20
CA GLY A 105 0.28 21.79 -0.71
C GLY A 105 -0.89 20.95 -0.22
N HIS A 106 -0.68 19.66 0.09
CA HIS A 106 -1.74 18.76 0.56
C HIS A 106 -1.26 17.86 1.70
N GLU A 107 -2.11 17.71 2.73
CA GLU A 107 -1.93 16.74 3.82
C GLU A 107 -2.80 15.51 3.56
N THR A 108 -2.15 14.40 3.20
CA THR A 108 -2.86 13.14 2.96
C THR A 108 -3.30 12.53 4.28
N THR A 109 -4.56 12.13 4.39
CA THR A 109 -5.05 11.51 5.62
C THR A 109 -4.70 10.02 5.64
N VAL A 110 -4.07 9.59 6.73
CA VAL A 110 -3.60 8.21 6.95
C VAL A 110 -3.88 7.82 8.41
N GLY A 111 -4.77 6.86 8.60
CA GLY A 111 -5.07 6.27 9.89
C GLY A 111 -4.28 4.97 10.11
N PHE A 112 -3.94 4.69 11.37
CA PHE A 112 -3.31 3.44 11.78
C PHE A 112 -4.22 2.66 12.72
N ASN A 113 -4.47 1.39 12.37
CA ASN A 113 -5.09 0.43 13.27
C ASN A 113 -3.99 -0.51 13.75
N LEU A 114 -3.61 -0.42 15.01
CA LEU A 114 -2.45 -1.08 15.58
C LEU A 114 -2.70 -2.55 15.86
N ILE A 115 -1.61 -3.31 15.99
CA ILE A 115 -1.55 -4.53 16.79
C ILE A 115 -0.71 -4.28 18.03
N ARG A 116 -0.90 -5.14 19.04
CA ARG A 116 -0.01 -5.20 20.19
C ARG A 116 0.93 -6.39 19.99
N VAL A 117 2.23 -6.14 20.05
CA VAL A 117 3.26 -7.18 19.87
C VAL A 117 3.03 -8.28 20.90
N PRO A 118 2.86 -9.54 20.47
CA PRO A 118 2.57 -10.66 21.36
C PRO A 118 3.81 -11.07 22.15
N GLU A 119 3.61 -11.97 23.13
CA GLU A 119 4.71 -12.67 23.77
C GLU A 119 5.42 -13.56 22.74
N GLU A 120 6.75 -13.42 22.64
CA GLU A 120 7.54 -14.20 21.71
C GLU A 120 7.97 -15.53 22.35
N THR A 121 7.80 -16.61 21.59
CA THR A 121 8.35 -17.91 21.98
C THR A 121 9.72 -18.08 21.34
N ALA A 122 10.72 -18.42 22.16
CA ALA A 122 12.06 -18.70 21.66
C ALA A 122 12.03 -19.81 20.59
N PRO A 123 12.84 -19.72 19.53
CA PRO A 123 12.92 -20.77 18.53
C PRO A 123 13.28 -22.12 19.17
N VAL A 124 12.67 -23.20 18.69
CA VAL A 124 12.88 -24.54 19.25
C VAL A 124 13.77 -25.40 18.34
N ASP A 125 14.58 -26.25 18.96
CA ASP A 125 15.36 -27.26 18.23
C ASP A 125 14.45 -28.27 17.53
N SER A 126 14.85 -28.69 16.33
CA SER A 126 14.07 -29.54 15.45
C SER A 126 14.98 -30.29 14.47
N GLY A 127 14.55 -31.45 13.97
CA GLY A 127 15.26 -32.15 12.90
C GLY A 127 15.21 -31.46 11.52
N TYR A 128 14.66 -30.25 11.45
CA TYR A 128 14.57 -29.43 10.24
C TYR A 128 14.31 -27.96 10.58
N SER A 129 14.62 -27.09 9.62
CA SER A 129 14.39 -25.64 9.69
C SER A 129 13.01 -25.22 9.20
N GLY A 130 12.43 -24.20 9.84
CA GLY A 130 11.19 -23.60 9.33
C GLY A 130 10.53 -22.61 10.27
N ILE A 131 9.26 -22.34 9.95
CA ILE A 131 8.37 -21.52 10.76
C ILE A 131 7.11 -22.30 11.11
N LYS A 132 6.54 -22.02 12.26
CA LYS A 132 5.17 -22.39 12.65
C LYS A 132 4.50 -21.17 13.26
N GLY A 133 3.19 -21.21 13.42
CA GLY A 133 2.50 -20.21 14.20
C GLY A 133 1.08 -20.02 13.75
N ARG A 134 0.54 -18.82 13.99
CA ARG A 134 -0.88 -18.52 13.87
C ARG A 134 -1.12 -17.17 13.21
N LEU A 135 -2.12 -17.14 12.34
CA LEU A 135 -2.75 -15.92 11.84
C LEU A 135 -3.97 -15.62 12.68
N SER A 136 -4.12 -14.38 13.12
CA SER A 136 -5.24 -13.96 13.97
C SER A 136 -5.85 -12.62 13.55
N PHE A 137 -7.01 -12.30 14.10
CA PHE A 137 -7.64 -10.98 14.04
C PHE A 137 -8.30 -10.72 15.38
N GLN A 138 -7.91 -9.65 16.07
CA GLN A 138 -8.42 -9.31 17.40
C GLN A 138 -8.27 -10.42 18.45
N GLY A 139 -7.20 -11.22 18.33
CA GLY A 139 -6.90 -12.35 19.22
C GLY A 139 -7.51 -13.70 18.81
N GLU A 140 -8.47 -13.70 17.87
CA GLU A 140 -9.12 -14.91 17.38
C GLU A 140 -8.41 -15.48 16.15
N PRO A 141 -8.35 -16.81 15.96
CA PRO A 141 -7.78 -17.42 14.76
C PRO A 141 -8.43 -16.91 13.46
N LEU A 142 -7.61 -16.49 12.50
CA LEU A 142 -8.07 -16.01 11.21
C LEU A 142 -8.12 -17.16 10.19
N GLU A 143 -9.32 -17.69 9.98
CA GLU A 143 -9.55 -18.73 8.98
C GLU A 143 -9.50 -18.21 7.53
N ARG A 144 -9.16 -19.11 6.61
CA ARG A 144 -9.19 -18.89 5.14
C ARG A 144 -8.36 -17.68 4.69
N ALA A 145 -7.18 -17.54 5.28
CA ALA A 145 -6.20 -16.53 4.94
C ALA A 145 -5.03 -17.13 4.15
N TYR A 146 -4.11 -16.28 3.72
CA TYR A 146 -2.87 -16.69 3.06
C TYR A 146 -1.68 -16.05 3.77
N LEU A 147 -0.67 -16.86 4.09
CA LEU A 147 0.65 -16.41 4.52
C LEU A 147 1.55 -16.31 3.28
N TYR A 148 2.08 -15.12 3.03
CA TYR A 148 3.02 -14.84 1.95
C TYR A 148 4.41 -14.78 2.55
N VAL A 149 5.34 -15.52 1.94
CA VAL A 149 6.74 -15.57 2.32
C VAL A 149 7.56 -15.03 1.16
N TYR A 150 8.37 -14.02 1.43
CA TYR A 150 9.28 -13.41 0.46
C TYR A 150 10.72 -13.55 0.96
N LYS A 151 11.68 -13.67 0.04
CA LYS A 151 13.13 -13.58 0.34
C LYS A 151 13.69 -12.18 0.15
N ASP A 152 12.90 -11.29 -0.44
CA ASP A 152 13.35 -9.96 -0.85
C ASP A 152 12.18 -8.97 -0.75
N ALA A 153 12.44 -7.84 -0.09
CA ALA A 153 11.50 -6.74 0.08
C ALA A 153 11.64 -5.64 -1.00
N SER A 154 12.69 -5.67 -1.83
CA SER A 154 13.03 -4.63 -2.81
C SER A 154 11.90 -4.34 -3.81
N ARG A 155 11.09 -5.36 -4.12
CA ARG A 155 9.95 -5.28 -5.06
C ARG A 155 8.63 -4.92 -4.37
N GLY A 156 8.67 -4.49 -3.11
CA GLY A 156 7.49 -4.05 -2.36
C GLY A 156 6.46 -5.15 -2.12
N PHE A 157 6.89 -6.41 -2.06
CA PHE A 157 6.02 -7.59 -1.94
C PHE A 157 4.92 -7.68 -3.01
N LYS A 158 5.22 -7.16 -4.21
CA LYS A 158 4.41 -7.31 -5.41
C LYS A 158 4.80 -8.59 -6.15
N GLY A 159 3.81 -9.28 -6.72
CA GLY A 159 4.03 -10.48 -7.53
C GLY A 159 4.25 -11.75 -6.70
N PRO A 160 4.79 -12.81 -7.32
CA PRO A 160 4.89 -14.12 -6.68
C PRO A 160 5.83 -14.04 -5.47
N GLY A 161 5.35 -14.54 -4.33
CA GLY A 161 6.21 -14.80 -3.17
C GLY A 161 7.15 -15.97 -3.45
N TYR A 162 8.15 -16.15 -2.59
CA TYR A 162 8.90 -17.39 -2.52
C TYR A 162 7.98 -18.56 -2.20
N PHE A 163 7.01 -18.32 -1.32
CA PHE A 163 5.94 -19.26 -1.02
C PHE A 163 4.65 -18.51 -0.69
N VAL A 164 3.49 -19.08 -1.04
CA VAL A 164 2.17 -18.61 -0.61
C VAL A 164 1.45 -19.80 0.01
N GLN A 165 1.29 -19.79 1.33
CA GLN A 165 0.66 -20.86 2.09
C GLN A 165 -0.81 -20.51 2.35
N PRO A 166 -1.78 -21.29 1.83
CA PRO A 166 -3.16 -21.22 2.30
C PRO A 166 -3.24 -21.64 3.77
N VAL A 167 -3.88 -20.84 4.60
CA VAL A 167 -4.05 -21.07 6.04
C VAL A 167 -5.53 -21.23 6.34
N ALA A 168 -5.96 -22.47 6.54
CA ALA A 168 -7.38 -22.81 6.65
C ALA A 168 -7.97 -22.38 8.00
N ARG A 169 -7.29 -22.66 9.11
CA ARG A 169 -7.81 -22.53 10.49
C ARG A 169 -7.05 -21.51 11.36
N GLY A 170 -6.27 -20.63 10.74
CA GLY A 170 -5.37 -19.73 11.45
C GLY A 170 -3.98 -20.31 11.71
N ASP A 171 -3.86 -21.59 12.05
CA ASP A 171 -2.54 -22.21 12.29
C ASP A 171 -1.82 -22.62 11.00
N PHE A 172 -0.50 -22.46 10.97
CA PHE A 172 0.35 -22.87 9.85
C PHE A 172 1.68 -23.47 10.33
N ARG A 173 2.30 -24.24 9.43
CA ARG A 173 3.65 -24.77 9.58
C ARG A 173 4.28 -24.92 8.21
N LEU A 174 5.48 -24.37 8.04
CA LEU A 174 6.20 -24.36 6.78
C LEU A 174 7.65 -24.73 7.01
N ARG A 175 8.15 -25.72 6.26
CA ARG A 175 9.58 -26.01 6.19
C ARG A 175 10.23 -24.98 5.29
N LEU A 176 11.24 -24.29 5.81
CA LEU A 176 12.01 -23.30 5.07
C LEU A 176 13.49 -23.62 5.25
N PRO A 177 14.30 -23.57 4.18
CA PRO A 177 15.74 -23.59 4.32
C PRO A 177 16.21 -22.46 5.24
N PRO A 178 17.38 -22.61 5.90
CA PRO A 178 17.98 -21.50 6.65
C PRO A 178 18.11 -20.24 5.79
N GLY A 179 17.82 -19.08 6.38
CA GLY A 179 17.83 -17.80 5.69
C GLY A 179 16.88 -16.78 6.29
N GLU A 180 16.79 -15.62 5.64
CA GLU A 180 15.92 -14.53 6.05
C GLU A 180 14.68 -14.45 5.16
N TYR A 181 13.54 -14.22 5.80
CA TYR A 181 12.24 -14.22 5.15
C TYR A 181 11.38 -13.06 5.64
N TYR A 182 10.64 -12.44 4.72
CA TYR A 182 9.62 -11.45 5.03
C TYR A 182 8.24 -12.10 4.95
N LEU A 183 7.44 -11.92 6.00
CA LEU A 183 6.13 -12.52 6.17
C LEU A 183 5.03 -11.48 6.11
N LEU A 184 3.98 -11.77 5.34
CA LEU A 184 2.75 -10.99 5.30
C LEU A 184 1.55 -11.94 5.37
N ALA A 185 0.48 -11.49 6.01
CA ALA A 185 -0.80 -12.17 5.94
C ALA A 185 -1.79 -11.36 5.10
N ARG A 186 -2.56 -12.03 4.25
CA ARG A 186 -3.65 -11.42 3.49
C ARG A 186 -4.87 -12.33 3.48
N LYS A 187 -6.04 -11.78 3.78
CA LYS A 187 -7.35 -12.41 3.52
C LYS A 187 -8.21 -11.40 2.81
N ARG A 188 -8.54 -11.71 1.55
CA ARG A 188 -9.43 -10.87 0.76
C ARG A 188 -10.87 -11.27 1.02
N ALA A 189 -11.75 -10.30 1.24
CA ALA A 189 -13.17 -10.53 1.48
C ALA A 189 -13.83 -11.23 0.28
N LYS A 190 -13.40 -10.90 -0.94
CA LYS A 190 -13.83 -11.53 -2.20
C LYS A 190 -13.12 -12.87 -2.50
N GLY A 191 -12.20 -13.29 -1.63
CA GLY A 191 -11.34 -14.44 -1.86
C GLY A 191 -10.21 -14.19 -2.85
N GLY A 192 -9.43 -15.23 -3.14
CA GLY A 192 -8.30 -15.19 -4.05
C GLY A 192 -6.97 -14.77 -3.41
N GLN A 193 -5.88 -15.18 -4.06
CA GLN A 193 -4.51 -14.98 -3.59
C GLN A 193 -3.77 -13.83 -4.29
N PHE A 194 -4.38 -13.18 -5.30
CA PHE A 194 -3.74 -12.12 -6.08
C PHE A 194 -4.58 -10.84 -6.08
N GLY A 195 -3.97 -9.74 -6.51
CA GLY A 195 -4.58 -8.41 -6.52
C GLY A 195 -4.22 -7.56 -5.32
N PRO A 196 -4.67 -6.29 -5.29
CA PRO A 196 -4.45 -5.40 -4.15
C PRO A 196 -5.19 -5.86 -2.88
N ILE A 197 -4.90 -5.21 -1.77
CA ILE A 197 -5.72 -5.24 -0.55
C ILE A 197 -6.79 -4.18 -0.73
N GLU A 198 -8.06 -4.53 -0.62
CA GLU A 198 -9.19 -3.62 -0.70
C GLU A 198 -9.71 -3.25 0.70
N ILE A 199 -10.59 -2.25 0.77
CA ILE A 199 -11.34 -1.96 2.00
C ILE A 199 -12.16 -3.20 2.38
N GLY A 200 -12.11 -3.58 3.65
CA GLY A 200 -12.74 -4.78 4.20
C GLY A 200 -11.84 -6.03 4.18
N ASP A 201 -10.70 -5.98 3.49
CA ASP A 201 -9.72 -7.07 3.54
C ASP A 201 -8.92 -7.04 4.86
N TYR A 202 -8.39 -8.20 5.23
CA TYR A 202 -7.47 -8.34 6.35
C TYR A 202 -6.04 -8.41 5.81
N PHE A 203 -5.16 -7.63 6.43
CA PHE A 203 -3.77 -7.52 6.02
C PHE A 203 -2.89 -7.26 7.24
N ASN A 204 -1.68 -7.81 7.26
CA ASN A 204 -0.58 -7.18 7.98
C ASN A 204 0.80 -7.57 7.44
N TYR A 205 1.77 -6.70 7.70
CA TYR A 205 3.20 -6.96 7.64
C TYR A 205 3.62 -7.50 9.01
N TYR A 206 4.35 -8.62 9.07
CA TYR A 206 4.81 -9.16 10.35
C TYR A 206 5.77 -8.17 11.04
N TYR A 207 5.47 -7.84 12.30
CA TYR A 207 6.18 -6.81 13.05
C TYR A 207 7.67 -7.13 13.23
N GLY A 208 8.02 -8.42 13.31
CA GLY A 208 9.39 -8.93 13.47
C GLY A 208 10.07 -9.27 12.15
N ASN A 209 9.63 -8.69 11.02
CA ASN A 209 10.30 -8.88 9.75
C ASN A 209 11.64 -8.12 9.70
N PRO A 210 12.70 -8.73 9.12
CA PRO A 210 12.75 -10.08 8.56
C PRO A 210 12.85 -11.17 9.63
N VAL A 211 12.20 -12.31 9.38
CA VAL A 211 12.31 -13.51 10.20
C VAL A 211 13.55 -14.31 9.78
N ARG A 212 14.47 -14.50 10.73
CA ARG A 212 15.66 -15.34 10.54
C ARG A 212 15.37 -16.79 10.93
N VAL A 213 15.46 -17.69 9.96
CA VAL A 213 15.35 -19.14 10.16
C VAL A 213 16.76 -19.74 10.20
N GLU A 214 17.10 -20.36 11.33
CA GLU A 214 18.40 -21.03 11.53
C GLU A 214 18.36 -22.52 11.14
N PRO A 215 19.52 -23.16 10.88
CA PRO A 215 19.62 -24.61 10.70
C PRO A 215 19.02 -25.38 11.88
N ASN A 216 18.14 -26.34 11.59
CA ASN A 216 17.54 -27.24 12.59
C ASN A 216 16.73 -26.51 13.70
N ARG A 217 16.19 -25.32 13.38
CA ARG A 217 15.36 -24.54 14.30
C ARG A 217 14.01 -24.22 13.69
N ILE A 218 12.99 -24.17 14.54
CA ILE A 218 11.67 -23.69 14.17
C ILE A 218 11.36 -22.42 14.95
N VAL A 219 11.07 -21.35 14.22
CA VAL A 219 10.62 -20.08 14.78
C VAL A 219 9.10 -20.11 14.93
N ASP A 220 8.59 -19.64 16.06
CA ASP A 220 7.15 -19.43 16.29
C ASP A 220 6.77 -18.00 15.85
N VAL A 221 5.67 -17.85 15.12
CA VAL A 221 5.25 -16.59 14.49
C VAL A 221 3.77 -16.33 14.76
N GLU A 222 3.50 -15.31 15.56
CA GLU A 222 2.15 -14.82 15.82
C GLU A 222 1.88 -13.56 14.99
N LEU A 223 1.09 -13.69 13.93
CA LEU A 223 0.80 -12.60 13.00
C LEU A 223 -0.67 -12.17 13.11
N GLU A 224 -0.93 -11.19 13.96
CA GLU A 224 -2.25 -10.53 14.06
C GLU A 224 -2.48 -9.61 12.86
N THR A 225 -3.62 -9.77 12.22
CA THR A 225 -4.06 -8.95 11.09
C THR A 225 -4.92 -7.77 11.53
N ILE A 226 -5.01 -6.77 10.66
CA ILE A 226 -5.91 -5.64 10.80
C ILE A 226 -6.83 -5.56 9.57
N THR A 227 -8.00 -4.97 9.74
CA THR A 227 -8.90 -4.68 8.61
C THR A 227 -8.52 -3.34 7.98
N ARG A 228 -8.46 -3.28 6.64
CA ARG A 228 -8.37 -2.01 5.93
C ARG A 228 -9.74 -1.32 5.95
N MET A 229 -9.85 -0.19 6.63
CA MET A 229 -11.12 0.53 6.82
C MET A 229 -11.12 1.85 6.04
N PRO A 230 -12.28 2.33 5.55
CA PRO A 230 -12.37 3.58 4.80
C PRO A 230 -11.92 4.79 5.66
N MET A 231 -12.23 4.75 6.96
CA MET A 231 -11.88 5.80 7.92
C MET A 231 -10.37 6.07 8.05
N LEU A 232 -9.53 5.12 7.61
CA LEU A 232 -8.08 5.32 7.58
C LEU A 232 -7.64 6.29 6.48
N GLU A 233 -8.52 6.57 5.52
CA GLU A 233 -8.29 7.39 4.33
C GLU A 233 -9.29 8.56 4.25
N GLU A 234 -10.05 8.82 5.33
CA GLU A 234 -11.07 9.87 5.40
C GLU A 234 -10.46 11.27 5.38
N GLY A 235 -10.60 11.98 4.28
CA GLY A 235 -10.12 13.35 4.13
C GLY A 235 -10.39 13.90 2.74
N GLU A 236 -9.90 15.11 2.49
CA GLU A 236 -9.87 15.65 1.14
C GLU A 236 -9.02 14.72 0.26
N GLY A 237 -9.57 14.32 -0.88
CA GLY A 237 -8.86 13.44 -1.80
C GLY A 237 -7.62 14.12 -2.37
N VAL A 238 -6.56 13.35 -2.59
CA VAL A 238 -5.37 13.85 -3.29
C VAL A 238 -5.80 14.36 -4.68
N PRO A 239 -5.40 15.57 -5.09
CA PRO A 239 -5.70 16.07 -6.42
C PRO A 239 -5.30 15.07 -7.51
N PHE A 240 -6.24 14.77 -8.41
CA PHE A 240 -6.02 13.75 -9.42
C PHE A 240 -4.90 14.18 -10.38
N SER A 241 -3.95 13.29 -10.59
CA SER A 241 -2.94 13.38 -11.63
C SER A 241 -2.68 11.99 -12.17
N GLY A 242 -2.73 11.85 -13.48
CA GLY A 242 -2.72 10.56 -14.16
C GLY A 242 -3.44 10.58 -15.49
N VAL A 243 -4.08 9.46 -15.82
CA VAL A 243 -4.69 9.20 -17.12
C VAL A 243 -6.18 8.95 -16.98
N ARG A 244 -6.98 9.58 -17.85
CA ARG A 244 -8.40 9.30 -18.03
C ARG A 244 -8.64 8.83 -19.46
N GLY A 245 -9.53 7.86 -19.61
CA GLY A 245 -9.78 7.26 -20.90
C GLY A 245 -10.94 6.28 -20.93
N VAL A 246 -11.05 5.56 -22.04
CA VAL A 246 -12.04 4.51 -22.28
C VAL A 246 -11.37 3.25 -22.79
N VAL A 247 -11.88 2.10 -22.35
CA VAL A 247 -11.56 0.78 -22.90
C VAL A 247 -12.73 0.32 -23.76
N ARG A 248 -12.45 -0.11 -24.99
CA ARG A 248 -13.49 -0.56 -25.94
C ARG A 248 -13.07 -1.82 -26.69
N ASP A 249 -14.05 -2.56 -27.22
CA ASP A 249 -13.80 -3.72 -28.07
C ASP A 249 -13.53 -3.33 -29.53
N ARG A 250 -13.20 -4.30 -30.38
CA ARG A 250 -12.98 -4.09 -31.83
C ARG A 250 -14.15 -3.44 -32.58
N SER A 251 -15.38 -3.51 -32.05
CA SER A 251 -16.56 -2.85 -32.62
C SER A 251 -16.75 -1.41 -32.11
N GLY A 252 -15.84 -0.93 -31.27
CA GLY A 252 -15.89 0.38 -30.65
C GLY A 252 -16.81 0.46 -29.44
N ARG A 253 -17.35 -0.67 -28.95
CA ARG A 253 -18.27 -0.67 -27.80
C ARG A 253 -17.48 -0.62 -26.49
N PRO A 254 -17.93 0.14 -25.49
CA PRO A 254 -17.25 0.23 -24.20
C PRO A 254 -17.21 -1.12 -23.47
N VAL A 255 -16.11 -1.38 -22.76
CA VAL A 255 -15.89 -2.64 -22.02
C VAL A 255 -15.73 -2.36 -20.53
N ALA A 256 -16.69 -2.85 -19.75
CA ALA A 256 -16.69 -2.76 -18.29
C ALA A 256 -15.89 -3.86 -17.61
N GLY A 257 -15.46 -3.62 -16.37
CA GLY A 257 -14.90 -4.65 -15.50
C GLY A 257 -13.43 -5.02 -15.75
N LEU A 258 -12.71 -4.26 -16.57
CA LEU A 258 -11.27 -4.42 -16.80
C LEU A 258 -10.47 -3.47 -15.92
N HIS A 259 -9.21 -3.79 -15.65
CA HIS A 259 -8.25 -2.86 -15.07
C HIS A 259 -7.33 -2.32 -16.18
N VAL A 260 -6.93 -1.06 -16.06
CA VAL A 260 -5.83 -0.49 -16.83
C VAL A 260 -4.58 -0.52 -15.97
N PHE A 261 -3.55 -1.20 -16.46
CA PHE A 261 -2.26 -1.35 -15.82
C PHE A 261 -1.24 -0.41 -16.45
N ALA A 262 -0.35 0.14 -15.63
CA ALA A 262 0.71 1.03 -16.04
C ALA A 262 2.08 0.42 -15.70
N TYR A 263 3.01 0.53 -16.65
CA TYR A 263 4.39 0.11 -16.50
C TYR A 263 5.34 1.25 -16.85
N ARG A 264 6.48 1.31 -16.17
CA ARG A 264 7.57 2.24 -16.50
C ARG A 264 8.43 1.76 -17.66
N GLN A 265 8.38 0.46 -17.98
CA GLN A 265 9.19 -0.16 -19.00
C GLN A 265 8.34 -0.60 -20.21
N PRO A 266 8.82 -0.38 -21.47
CA PRO A 266 8.06 -0.69 -22.68
C PRO A 266 7.65 -2.16 -22.80
N GLY A 267 8.47 -3.07 -22.27
CA GLY A 267 8.19 -4.50 -22.31
C GLY A 267 6.92 -4.92 -21.56
N MET A 268 6.42 -4.09 -20.62
CA MET A 268 5.26 -4.38 -19.78
C MET A 268 5.32 -5.79 -19.14
N THR A 269 6.53 -6.19 -18.71
CA THR A 269 6.78 -7.51 -18.12
C THR A 269 6.70 -7.46 -16.59
N GLY A 270 6.27 -8.57 -16.00
CA GLY A 270 6.14 -8.68 -14.55
C GLY A 270 4.94 -7.90 -13.98
N ASN A 271 5.11 -7.36 -12.77
CA ASN A 271 4.02 -6.67 -12.08
C ASN A 271 3.86 -5.26 -12.60
N PRO A 272 2.62 -4.76 -12.75
CA PRO A 272 2.41 -3.36 -13.06
C PRO A 272 2.89 -2.46 -11.91
N ASP A 273 3.37 -1.28 -12.26
CA ASP A 273 3.76 -0.25 -11.29
C ASP A 273 2.51 0.37 -10.65
N PHE A 274 1.47 0.59 -11.46
CA PHE A 274 0.18 1.20 -11.09
C PHE A 274 -0.98 0.49 -11.79
N PHE A 275 -2.19 0.64 -11.24
CA PHE A 275 -3.40 0.09 -11.85
C PHE A 275 -4.62 0.97 -11.52
N SER A 276 -5.61 0.99 -12.40
CA SER A 276 -6.89 1.67 -12.18
C SER A 276 -7.85 0.79 -11.38
N PRO A 277 -8.92 1.37 -10.80
CA PRO A 277 -10.15 0.63 -10.52
C PRO A 277 -10.69 -0.06 -11.78
N LYS A 278 -11.71 -0.90 -11.61
CA LYS A 278 -12.38 -1.53 -12.75
C LYS A 278 -13.05 -0.47 -13.62
N THR A 279 -12.99 -0.65 -14.94
CA THR A 279 -13.67 0.19 -15.91
C THR A 279 -15.17 0.22 -15.65
N GLY A 280 -15.77 1.39 -15.80
CA GLY A 280 -17.22 1.61 -15.65
C GLY A 280 -18.05 0.90 -16.72
N SER A 281 -19.38 0.92 -16.58
CA SER A 281 -20.30 0.36 -17.59
C SER A 281 -20.16 1.02 -18.97
N ASP A 282 -19.66 2.25 -19.00
CA ASP A 282 -19.32 3.04 -20.17
C ASP A 282 -17.85 2.86 -20.61
N GLY A 283 -17.14 1.89 -20.05
CA GLY A 283 -15.74 1.58 -20.37
C GLY A 283 -14.74 2.60 -19.83
N THR A 284 -15.18 3.63 -19.11
CA THR A 284 -14.30 4.68 -18.61
C THR A 284 -13.35 4.17 -17.53
N PHE A 285 -12.15 4.73 -17.48
CA PHE A 285 -11.19 4.49 -16.41
C PHE A 285 -10.49 5.78 -15.97
N GLU A 286 -10.09 5.78 -14.70
CA GLU A 286 -9.15 6.74 -14.14
C GLU A 286 -7.96 5.99 -13.55
N LEU A 287 -6.76 6.31 -14.01
CA LEU A 287 -5.50 5.73 -13.56
C LEU A 287 -4.64 6.82 -12.93
N ALA A 288 -4.61 6.87 -11.60
CA ALA A 288 -3.76 7.79 -10.87
C ALA A 288 -2.28 7.41 -11.01
N LEU A 289 -1.44 8.38 -11.36
CA LEU A 289 -0.01 8.20 -11.56
C LEU A 289 0.76 9.24 -10.72
N PRO A 290 1.70 8.82 -9.86
CA PRO A 290 2.26 9.68 -8.83
C PRO A 290 3.25 10.73 -9.33
N ALA A 291 3.94 10.46 -10.43
CA ALA A 291 5.07 11.26 -10.88
C ALA A 291 5.09 11.43 -12.40
N ALA A 292 5.78 12.47 -12.87
CA ALA A 292 6.09 12.63 -14.28
C ALA A 292 6.84 11.42 -14.87
N GLY A 293 6.82 11.35 -16.20
CA GLY A 293 7.58 10.39 -16.99
C GLY A 293 6.72 9.65 -18.01
N SER A 294 7.34 8.66 -18.64
CA SER A 294 6.68 7.79 -19.61
C SER A 294 6.04 6.58 -18.93
N TYR A 295 4.86 6.22 -19.41
CA TYR A 295 4.07 5.08 -18.93
C TYR A 295 3.53 4.29 -20.12
N TYR A 296 3.61 2.96 -20.01
CA TYR A 296 3.08 2.03 -20.99
C TYR A 296 1.85 1.37 -20.39
N LEU A 297 0.73 1.41 -21.12
CA LEU A 297 -0.57 0.98 -20.59
C LEU A 297 -1.06 -0.29 -21.29
N LEU A 298 -1.70 -1.16 -20.51
CA LEU A 298 -2.49 -2.27 -21.05
C LEU A 298 -3.78 -2.45 -20.24
N ALA A 299 -4.82 -2.94 -20.87
CA ALA A 299 -6.10 -3.24 -20.24
C ALA A 299 -6.35 -4.75 -20.23
N ARG A 300 -6.69 -5.31 -19.06
CA ARG A 300 -7.11 -6.72 -18.92
C ARG A 300 -7.86 -6.95 -17.61
N LYS A 301 -8.43 -8.14 -17.43
CA LYS A 301 -9.28 -8.45 -16.27
C LYS A 301 -8.47 -8.87 -15.04
N ASN A 302 -7.47 -9.74 -15.24
CA ASN A 302 -6.84 -10.48 -14.15
C ASN A 302 -5.49 -9.87 -13.74
N PHE A 303 -5.21 -9.94 -12.43
CA PHE A 303 -3.89 -9.63 -11.89
C PHE A 303 -2.99 -10.87 -11.91
N GLY A 304 -1.73 -10.65 -12.30
CA GLY A 304 -0.69 -11.69 -12.28
C GLY A 304 -0.81 -12.69 -13.42
N GLY A 305 0.32 -13.35 -13.72
CA GLY A 305 0.42 -14.34 -14.80
C GLY A 305 0.23 -13.77 -16.22
N PRO A 306 0.47 -14.60 -17.25
CA PRO A 306 0.13 -14.26 -18.63
C PRO A 306 -1.38 -14.09 -18.82
N ALA A 307 -1.79 -13.50 -19.95
CA ALA A 307 -3.20 -13.52 -20.35
C ALA A 307 -3.61 -14.96 -20.63
N VAL A 308 -4.76 -15.38 -20.08
CA VAL A 308 -5.32 -16.70 -20.41
C VAL A 308 -6.10 -16.60 -21.72
N GLU A 309 -6.20 -17.72 -22.43
CA GLU A 309 -6.97 -17.80 -23.68
C GLU A 309 -8.40 -17.25 -23.47
N GLY A 310 -8.82 -16.36 -24.37
CA GLY A 310 -10.12 -15.72 -24.32
C GLY A 310 -10.24 -14.54 -23.34
N GLU A 311 -9.20 -14.23 -22.55
CA GLU A 311 -9.19 -13.02 -21.71
C GLU A 311 -9.11 -11.77 -22.58
N LEU A 312 -10.00 -10.80 -22.35
CA LEU A 312 -9.89 -9.50 -23.01
C LEU A 312 -8.57 -8.81 -22.61
N TYR A 313 -7.78 -8.47 -23.63
CA TYR A 313 -6.45 -7.91 -23.51
C TYR A 313 -6.21 -6.86 -24.59
N GLY A 314 -5.51 -5.78 -24.24
CA GLY A 314 -5.15 -4.74 -25.20
C GLY A 314 -4.07 -3.82 -24.65
N LYS A 315 -3.23 -3.27 -25.53
CA LYS A 315 -2.17 -2.32 -25.19
C LYS A 315 -2.52 -0.95 -25.75
N PHE A 316 -2.16 0.11 -25.03
CA PHE A 316 -2.23 1.44 -25.60
C PHE A 316 -1.28 1.57 -26.80
N SER A 317 -1.80 2.06 -27.91
CA SER A 317 -1.04 2.25 -29.17
C SER A 317 -1.25 3.64 -29.79
N GLY A 318 -1.79 4.60 -29.02
CA GLY A 318 -2.15 5.93 -29.51
C GLY A 318 -0.98 6.90 -29.70
N SER A 319 0.26 6.45 -29.50
CA SER A 319 1.48 7.19 -29.83
C SER A 319 2.48 6.28 -30.56
N GLU A 320 3.43 6.89 -31.27
CA GLU A 320 4.48 6.20 -32.02
C GLU A 320 5.35 5.30 -31.13
N ASP A 321 5.68 5.77 -29.92
CA ASP A 321 6.43 5.02 -28.92
C ASP A 321 5.55 4.19 -27.97
N HIS A 322 4.23 4.17 -28.21
CA HIS A 322 3.21 3.53 -27.37
C HIS A 322 3.25 3.93 -25.89
N ALA A 323 3.80 5.10 -25.58
CA ALA A 323 3.91 5.65 -24.24
C ALA A 323 2.98 6.86 -24.00
N ILE A 324 2.39 6.91 -22.80
CA ILE A 324 1.79 8.12 -22.25
C ILE A 324 2.86 8.93 -21.53
N LYS A 325 3.07 10.18 -21.98
CA LYS A 325 4.01 11.13 -21.35
C LYS A 325 3.26 12.02 -20.36
N LEU A 326 3.51 11.83 -19.07
CA LEU A 326 2.86 12.58 -17.99
C LEU A 326 3.81 13.66 -17.43
N LYS A 327 3.28 14.86 -17.20
CA LYS A 327 3.94 15.92 -16.42
C LYS A 327 3.44 15.92 -14.98
N ASN A 328 4.22 16.46 -14.04
CA ASN A 328 3.83 16.50 -12.63
C ASN A 328 2.50 17.24 -12.44
N GLY A 329 1.58 16.62 -11.69
CA GLY A 329 0.25 17.19 -11.44
C GLY A 329 -0.68 17.23 -12.66
N ALA A 330 -0.23 16.77 -13.83
CA ALA A 330 -1.03 16.83 -15.04
C ALA A 330 -2.05 15.69 -15.13
N VAL A 331 -3.02 15.90 -15.99
CA VAL A 331 -4.02 14.91 -16.39
C VAL A 331 -3.95 14.74 -17.90
N VAL A 332 -3.73 13.51 -18.36
CA VAL A 332 -3.87 13.14 -19.77
C VAL A 332 -5.28 12.58 -19.95
N GLN A 333 -6.04 13.13 -20.89
CA GLN A 333 -7.43 12.75 -21.13
C GLN A 333 -7.57 12.04 -22.48
N GLU A 334 -8.76 11.48 -22.71
CA GLU A 334 -9.18 10.89 -24.00
C GLU A 334 -8.28 9.73 -24.47
N VAL A 335 -7.65 9.02 -23.52
CA VAL A 335 -6.86 7.82 -23.86
C VAL A 335 -7.80 6.68 -24.23
N VAL A 336 -7.55 6.05 -25.36
CA VAL A 336 -8.33 4.89 -25.83
C VAL A 336 -7.45 3.65 -25.80
N ILE A 337 -7.96 2.56 -25.23
CA ILE A 337 -7.35 1.23 -25.30
C ILE A 337 -8.37 0.29 -25.94
N ASP A 338 -7.99 -0.26 -27.08
CA ASP A 338 -8.77 -1.29 -27.78
C ASP A 338 -8.37 -2.67 -27.23
N VAL A 339 -9.36 -3.50 -26.87
CA VAL A 339 -9.15 -4.86 -26.34
C VAL A 339 -9.81 -5.92 -27.21
N GLU A 340 -9.19 -7.10 -27.20
CA GLU A 340 -9.64 -8.29 -27.90
C GLU A 340 -9.36 -9.55 -27.08
N PRO A 341 -10.06 -10.67 -27.34
CA PRO A 341 -9.74 -11.93 -26.70
C PRO A 341 -8.29 -12.32 -26.99
N ALA A 342 -7.51 -12.59 -25.95
CA ALA A 342 -6.14 -13.06 -26.08
C ALA A 342 -6.11 -14.46 -26.71
N ASP A 343 -5.20 -14.64 -27.66
CA ASP A 343 -4.87 -15.96 -28.20
C ASP A 343 -4.21 -16.84 -27.12
N ALA A 344 -4.30 -18.16 -27.29
CA ALA A 344 -3.55 -19.11 -26.46
C ALA A 344 -2.04 -18.84 -26.61
N GLN A 345 -1.38 -18.44 -25.51
CA GLN A 345 0.07 -18.20 -25.44
C GLN A 345 0.87 -19.47 -25.19
#